data_AF-A0A7S0AVT8-F1
#
_entry.id   AF-A0A7S0AVT8-F1
#
_cell.length_a   1.000
_cell.length_b   1.000
_cell.length_c   1.000
_cell.angle_alpha   90.00
_cell.angle_beta   90.00
_cell.angle_gamma   90.00
#
_symmetry.space_group_name_H-M   'P 1'
#
loop_
_entity.id
_entity.type
_entity.pdbx_description
1 polymer ?
#
loop_
_entity_poly.entity_id
_entity_poly.type
_entity_poly.pdbx_seq_one_letter_code
_entity_poly.pdbx_strand_id
1 'polypeptide(L)'
;IFLLIDVPELFGEHPDDHDWKYSVLCVGPHKYIYGCLIGFCGLQCLESIIMSMLSKVVPHSLAKGFCNSGLINTETGTFGRAIGDIAVTLAGLATLDKMLNTLMIPLAGTLLFCLIIVRCFYSALAV
;
A
#
# COMPACT_ATOMS: atom_id res chain seq x y z
N ILE A 1 -3.34 -8.06 1.97
CA ILE A 1 -4.40 -7.39 1.19
C ILE A 1 -5.70 -8.19 1.19
N PHE A 2 -5.74 -9.45 0.70
CA PHE A 2 -6.97 -10.26 0.76
C PHE A 2 -7.53 -10.49 2.17
N LEU A 3 -6.70 -10.40 3.21
CA LEU A 3 -7.10 -10.51 4.62
C LEU A 3 -7.77 -9.24 5.17
N LEU A 4 -7.71 -8.13 4.44
CA LEU A 4 -8.16 -6.81 4.88
C LEU A 4 -9.24 -6.19 3.97
N ILE A 5 -9.66 -6.89 2.91
CA ILE A 5 -10.75 -6.45 2.03
C ILE A 5 -12.03 -7.12 2.51
N ASP A 6 -13.01 -6.30 2.88
CA ASP A 6 -14.34 -6.79 3.21
C ASP A 6 -15.17 -6.91 1.92
N VAL A 7 -15.29 -8.15 1.44
CA VAL A 7 -15.98 -8.48 0.19
C VAL A 7 -17.48 -8.21 0.25
N PRO A 8 -18.25 -8.62 1.29
CA PRO A 8 -19.68 -8.38 1.33
C PRO A 8 -20.04 -6.89 1.37
N GLU A 9 -19.24 -6.07 2.07
CA GLU A 9 -19.42 -4.61 2.07
C GLU A 9 -19.21 -3.98 0.68
N LEU A 10 -18.31 -4.53 -0.13
CA LEU A 10 -18.04 -4.07 -1.50
C LEU A 10 -19.23 -4.33 -2.45
N PHE A 11 -20.02 -5.37 -2.20
CA PHE A 11 -21.19 -5.73 -3.01
C PHE A 11 -22.51 -5.12 -2.50
N GLY A 12 -22.47 -4.36 -1.39
CA GLY A 12 -23.64 -3.65 -0.86
C GLY A 12 -24.64 -4.54 -0.13
N GLU A 13 -24.29 -5.80 0.13
CA GLU A 13 -25.03 -6.68 1.03
C GLU A 13 -24.58 -6.39 2.45
N HIS A 14 -25.48 -5.86 3.28
CA HIS A 14 -25.28 -5.78 4.72
C HIS A 14 -25.83 -7.09 5.29
N PRO A 15 -24.97 -8.06 5.64
CA PRO A 15 -25.45 -9.36 6.03
C PRO A 15 -25.97 -9.30 7.47
N ASP A 16 -27.11 -9.93 7.72
CA ASP A 16 -27.50 -10.29 9.07
C ASP A 16 -26.40 -11.16 9.69
N ASP A 17 -25.95 -10.83 10.90
CA ASP A 17 -24.82 -11.46 11.63
C ASP A 17 -24.89 -12.99 11.78
N HIS A 18 -25.99 -13.62 11.37
CA HIS A 18 -26.25 -15.07 11.52
C HIS A 18 -25.92 -15.94 10.30
N ASP A 19 -25.54 -15.38 9.14
CA ASP A 19 -25.14 -16.22 8.00
C ASP A 19 -23.64 -16.58 8.03
N TRP A 20 -23.36 -17.87 8.14
CA TRP A 20 -21.99 -18.42 8.23
C TRP A 20 -21.16 -18.18 6.96
N LYS A 21 -21.82 -17.96 5.80
CA LYS A 21 -21.16 -17.62 4.54
C LYS A 21 -20.49 -16.24 4.58
N TYR A 22 -21.11 -15.27 5.24
CA TYR A 22 -20.55 -13.93 5.38
C TYR A 22 -19.48 -13.87 6.50
N SER A 23 -19.57 -14.72 7.53
CA SER A 23 -18.58 -14.81 8.61
C SER A 23 -17.14 -15.12 8.12
N VAL A 24 -17.00 -15.94 7.06
CA VAL A 24 -15.67 -16.25 6.48
C VAL A 24 -15.13 -15.13 5.59
N LEU A 25 -16.00 -14.35 4.95
CA LEU A 25 -15.64 -13.24 4.04
C LEU A 25 -15.50 -11.89 4.76
N CYS A 26 -16.14 -11.72 5.91
CA CYS A 26 -16.05 -10.54 6.76
C CYS A 26 -14.71 -10.50 7.51
N VAL A 27 -14.20 -9.28 7.68
CA VAL A 27 -12.95 -9.01 8.38
C VAL A 27 -13.21 -8.93 9.88
N GLY A 28 -13.06 -10.07 10.57
CA GLY A 28 -13.05 -10.12 12.03
C GLY A 28 -11.80 -9.46 12.65
N PRO A 29 -11.81 -9.19 13.98
CA PRO A 29 -10.73 -8.48 14.67
C PRO A 29 -9.37 -9.17 14.55
N HIS A 30 -9.32 -10.51 14.63
CA HIS A 30 -8.08 -11.25 14.46
C HIS A 30 -7.52 -11.13 13.04
N LYS A 31 -8.38 -11.26 12.03
CA LYS A 31 -8.03 -11.11 10.61
C LYS A 31 -7.49 -9.70 10.35
N TYR A 32 -8.16 -8.67 10.88
CA TYR A 32 -7.70 -7.30 10.79
C TYR A 32 -6.28 -7.12 11.35
N ILE A 33 -6.02 -7.59 12.59
CA ILE A 33 -4.71 -7.43 13.24
C ILE A 33 -3.61 -8.13 12.44
N TYR A 34 -3.81 -9.41 12.08
CA TYR A 34 -2.80 -10.16 11.31
C TYR A 34 -2.60 -9.59 9.90
N GLY A 35 -3.68 -9.16 9.25
CA GLY A 35 -3.63 -8.53 7.92
C GLY A 35 -2.85 -7.21 7.94
N CYS A 36 -3.10 -6.36 8.93
CA CYS A 36 -2.37 -5.11 9.13
C CYS A 36 -0.89 -5.37 9.42
N LEU A 37 -0.58 -6.32 10.30
CA LEU A 37 0.79 -6.68 10.63
C LEU A 37 1.57 -7.15 9.39
N ILE A 38 1.02 -8.09 8.63
CA ILE A 38 1.65 -8.62 7.42
C ILE A 38 1.82 -7.52 6.38
N GLY A 39 0.79 -6.69 6.16
CA GLY A 39 0.84 -5.57 5.21
C GLY A 39 1.92 -4.56 5.58
N PHE A 40 1.97 -4.16 6.85
CA PHE A 40 2.96 -3.20 7.35
C PHE A 40 4.38 -3.74 7.26
N CYS A 41 4.63 -4.98 7.71
CA CYS A 41 5.94 -5.62 7.59
C CYS A 41 6.38 -5.72 6.13
N GLY A 42 5.48 -6.11 5.22
CA GLY A 42 5.77 -6.20 3.79
C GLY A 42 6.19 -4.86 3.18
N LEU A 43 5.45 -3.78 3.47
CA LEU A 43 5.78 -2.44 3.00
C LEU A 43 7.12 -1.94 3.55
N GLN A 44 7.38 -2.16 4.85
CA GLN A 44 8.66 -1.77 5.46
C GLN A 44 9.86 -2.56 4.90
N CYS A 45 9.67 -3.85 4.59
CA CYS A 45 10.69 -4.64 3.89
C CYS A 45 10.98 -4.09 2.50
N LEU A 46 9.96 -3.69 1.72
CA LEU A 46 10.15 -3.12 0.39
C LEU A 46 10.92 -1.80 0.42
N GLU A 47 10.58 -0.90 1.35
CA GLU A 47 11.31 0.36 1.58
C GLU A 47 12.80 0.12 1.88
N SER A 48 13.10 -0.89 2.71
CA SER A 48 14.48 -1.27 3.04
C SER A 48 15.27 -1.75 1.82
N ILE A 49 14.63 -2.53 0.93
CA ILE A 49 15.26 -3.03 -0.31
C ILE A 49 15.57 -1.86 -1.26
N ILE A 50 14.63 -0.93 -1.44
CA ILE A 50 14.81 0.25 -2.31
C ILE A 50 16.00 1.08 -1.82
N MET A 51 16.08 1.34 -0.51
CA MET A 51 17.19 2.08 0.07
C MET A 51 18.54 1.35 -0.09
N SER A 52 18.55 0.01 0.03
CA SER A 52 19.76 -0.78 -0.20
C SER A 52 20.19 -0.85 -1.67
N MET A 53 19.27 -0.70 -2.63
CA MET A 53 19.60 -0.68 -4.06
C MET A 53 20.16 0.68 -4.48
N LEU A 54 19.62 1.77 -3.93
CA LEU A 54 20.13 3.12 -4.15
C LEU A 54 21.60 3.25 -3.72
N SER A 55 22.03 2.57 -2.64
CA SER A 55 23.44 2.62 -2.24
C SER A 55 24.41 1.98 -3.25
N LYS A 56 23.92 1.19 -4.21
CA LYS A 56 24.74 0.46 -5.20
C LYS A 56 24.67 1.03 -6.61
N VAL A 57 23.56 1.68 -6.97
CA VAL A 57 23.23 2.03 -8.38
C VAL A 57 23.26 3.53 -8.65
N VAL A 58 23.64 4.39 -7.69
CA VAL A 58 23.69 5.85 -7.92
C VAL A 58 24.69 6.20 -9.02
N PRO A 59 24.23 6.68 -10.20
CA PRO A 59 25.14 7.09 -11.25
C PRO A 59 25.82 8.42 -10.88
N HIS A 60 27.09 8.55 -11.24
CA HIS A 60 27.93 9.70 -10.90
C HIS A 60 27.39 11.05 -11.45
N SER A 61 26.46 10.99 -12.41
CA SER A 61 25.73 12.15 -12.96
C SER A 61 24.59 12.66 -12.05
N LEU A 62 23.96 11.81 -11.23
CA LEU A 62 22.93 12.22 -10.26
C LEU A 62 23.51 12.59 -8.89
N ALA A 63 24.77 12.25 -8.62
CA ALA A 63 25.48 12.63 -7.40
C ALA A 63 25.93 14.11 -7.39
N LYS A 64 25.81 14.83 -8.52
CA LYS A 64 26.33 16.20 -8.70
C LYS A 64 25.17 17.19 -8.86
N GLY A 65 24.58 17.64 -7.75
CA GLY A 65 23.52 18.65 -7.74
C GLY A 65 22.68 18.64 -6.45
N PHE A 66 21.75 19.60 -6.33
CA PHE A 66 20.84 19.74 -5.18
C PHE A 66 19.84 18.56 -5.09
N CYS A 67 19.47 17.95 -6.22
CA CYS A 67 18.65 16.73 -6.31
C CYS A 67 19.53 15.47 -6.35
N ASN A 68 20.22 15.18 -5.24
CA ASN A 68 20.84 13.88 -5.05
C ASN A 68 19.74 12.80 -5.03
N SER A 69 19.99 11.66 -5.67
CA SER A 69 19.11 10.49 -5.65
C SER A 69 18.69 10.08 -4.23
N GLY A 70 19.57 10.23 -3.23
CA GLY A 70 19.23 9.98 -1.82
C GLY A 70 18.26 11.00 -1.22
N LEU A 71 18.36 12.28 -1.61
CA LEU A 71 17.45 13.33 -1.15
C LEU A 71 16.05 13.11 -1.73
N ILE A 72 15.96 12.88 -3.06
CA ILE A 72 14.69 12.66 -3.76
C ILE A 72 13.98 11.41 -3.23
N ASN A 73 14.71 10.32 -2.92
CA ASN A 73 14.10 9.13 -2.36
C ASN A 73 13.48 9.40 -0.97
N THR A 74 14.19 10.16 -0.13
CA THR A 74 13.73 10.47 1.23
C THR A 74 12.54 11.44 1.22
N GLU A 75 12.59 12.45 0.34
CA GLU A 75 11.51 13.40 0.16
C GLU A 75 10.26 12.73 -0.42
N THR A 76 10.43 11.88 -1.45
CA THR A 76 9.32 11.11 -2.04
C THR A 76 8.66 10.19 -1.02
N GLY A 77 9.44 9.49 -0.19
CA GLY A 77 8.90 8.65 0.88
C GLY A 77 8.12 9.45 1.93
N THR A 78 8.64 10.62 2.32
CA THR A 78 7.96 11.50 3.28
C THR A 78 6.68 12.09 2.69
N PHE A 79 6.71 12.50 1.43
CA PHE A 79 5.55 13.01 0.71
C PHE A 79 4.48 11.93 0.51
N GLY A 80 4.88 10.70 0.19
CA GLY A 80 3.98 9.55 0.10
C GLY A 80 3.27 9.26 1.42
N ARG A 81 4.00 9.33 2.55
CA ARG A 81 3.39 9.23 3.89
C ARG A 81 2.42 10.37 4.18
N ALA A 82 2.79 11.61 3.87
CA ALA A 82 1.90 12.76 4.06
C ALA A 82 0.60 12.63 3.25
N ILE A 83 0.66 12.18 2.00
CA ILE A 83 -0.53 11.87 1.20
C ILE A 83 -1.34 10.73 1.84
N GLY A 84 -0.67 9.70 2.34
CA GLY A 84 -1.30 8.59 3.06
C GLY A 84 -2.09 9.07 4.28
N ASP A 85 -1.50 9.92 5.11
CA ASP A 85 -2.14 10.48 6.31
C ASP A 85 -3.35 11.34 5.96
N ILE A 86 -3.26 12.13 4.89
CA ILE A 86 -4.40 12.90 4.36
C ILE A 86 -5.50 11.96 3.87
N ALA A 87 -5.15 10.90 3.14
CA ALA A 87 -6.12 9.93 2.63
C ALA A 87 -6.83 9.19 3.77
N VAL A 88 -6.12 8.79 4.83
CA VAL A 88 -6.70 8.19 6.03
C VAL A 88 -7.64 9.18 6.73
N THR A 89 -7.22 10.44 6.85
CA THR A 89 -8.04 11.49 7.47
C THR A 89 -9.33 11.72 6.68
N LEU A 90 -9.24 11.82 5.34
CA LEU A 90 -10.41 11.96 4.47
C LEU A 90 -11.34 10.75 4.52
N ALA A 91 -10.79 9.54 4.55
CA ALA A 91 -11.57 8.31 4.69
C ALA A 91 -12.33 8.28 6.02
N GLY A 92 -11.67 8.66 7.12
CA GLY A 92 -12.29 8.75 8.44
C GLY A 92 -13.39 9.82 8.55
N LEU A 93 -13.28 10.92 7.79
CA LEU A 93 -14.32 11.96 7.72
C LEU A 93 -15.51 11.57 6.84
N ALA A 94 -15.28 10.78 5.78
CA ALA A 94 -16.33 10.40 4.83
C ALA A 94 -17.22 9.26 5.34
N THR A 95 -16.63 8.21 5.93
CA THR A 95 -17.38 7.04 6.41
C THR A 95 -16.48 6.17 7.28
N LEU A 96 -16.89 5.93 8.54
CA LEU A 96 -16.19 5.04 9.45
C LEU A 96 -16.49 3.57 9.17
N ASP A 97 -17.72 3.24 8.81
CA ASP A 97 -18.14 1.85 8.59
C ASP A 97 -17.39 1.20 7.43
N LYS A 98 -17.26 1.92 6.30
CA LYS A 98 -16.54 1.46 5.09
C LYS A 98 -15.10 1.96 4.99
N MET A 99 -14.52 2.42 6.09
CA MET A 99 -13.19 3.03 6.09
C MET A 99 -12.13 2.03 5.61
N LEU A 100 -12.27 0.76 6.01
CA LEU A 100 -11.34 -0.30 5.67
C LEU A 100 -11.29 -0.54 4.16
N ASN A 101 -12.45 -0.74 3.54
CA ASN A 101 -12.53 -1.01 2.11
C ASN A 101 -12.14 0.23 1.27
N THR A 102 -12.58 1.41 1.70
CA THR A 102 -12.24 2.71 1.08
C THR A 102 -10.73 2.95 1.02
N LEU A 103 -9.98 2.50 2.03
CA LEU A 103 -8.52 2.66 2.08
C LEU A 103 -7.79 1.50 1.38
N MET A 104 -8.31 0.28 1.44
CA MET A 104 -7.67 -0.90 0.85
C MET A 104 -7.74 -0.95 -0.67
N ILE A 105 -8.84 -0.48 -1.29
CA ILE A 105 -8.99 -0.43 -2.75
C ILE A 105 -7.89 0.43 -3.41
N PRO A 106 -7.68 1.71 -3.04
CA PRO A 106 -6.64 2.54 -3.66
C PRO A 106 -5.23 2.02 -3.35
N LEU A 107 -5.01 1.43 -2.17
CA LEU A 107 -3.73 0.80 -1.83
C LEU A 107 -3.43 -0.40 -2.75
N ALA A 108 -4.40 -1.29 -2.93
CA ALA A 108 -4.27 -2.44 -3.82
C ALA A 108 -4.07 -2.00 -5.28
N GLY A 109 -4.79 -0.97 -5.73
CA GLY A 109 -4.61 -0.38 -7.05
C GLY A 109 -3.21 0.19 -7.26
N THR A 110 -2.68 0.90 -6.27
CA THR A 110 -1.32 1.48 -6.32
C THR A 110 -0.25 0.39 -6.38
N LEU A 111 -0.40 -0.68 -5.60
CA LEU A 111 0.51 -1.82 -5.65
C LEU A 111 0.45 -2.55 -6.99
N LEU A 112 -0.74 -2.77 -7.54
CA LEU A 112 -0.90 -3.40 -8.85
C LEU A 112 -0.30 -2.53 -9.96
N PHE A 113 -0.53 -1.21 -9.90
CA PHE A 113 0.10 -0.26 -10.80
C PHE A 113 1.63 -0.31 -10.70
N CYS A 114 2.19 -0.33 -9.48
CA CYS A 114 3.63 -0.48 -9.27
C CYS A 114 4.15 -1.77 -9.91
N LEU A 115 3.47 -2.91 -9.71
CA LEU A 115 3.84 -4.18 -10.32
C LEU A 115 3.78 -4.14 -11.85
N ILE A 116 2.76 -3.49 -12.44
CA ILE A 116 2.64 -3.31 -13.89
C ILE A 116 3.82 -2.50 -14.43
N ILE A 117 4.14 -1.37 -13.80
CA ILE A 117 5.27 -0.52 -14.20
C ILE A 117 6.57 -1.30 -14.12
N VAL A 118 6.83 -1.97 -12.99
CA VAL A 118 8.01 -2.83 -12.83
C VAL A 118 8.04 -3.89 -13.92
N ARG A 119 6.91 -4.55 -14.22
CA ARG A 119 6.85 -5.59 -15.24
C ARG A 119 7.11 -5.06 -16.66
N CYS A 120 6.59 -3.89 -16.99
CA CYS A 120 6.77 -3.21 -18.27
C CYS A 120 8.22 -2.76 -18.47
N PHE A 121 8.84 -2.18 -17.45
CA PHE A 121 10.22 -1.69 -17.50
C PHE A 121 11.26 -2.73 -17.09
N TYR A 122 10.85 -3.94 -16.67
CA TYR A 122 11.76 -5.02 -16.29
C TYR A 122 12.77 -5.33 -17.40
N SER A 123 12.33 -5.34 -18.66
CA SER A 123 13.17 -5.58 -19.83
C SER A 123 14.25 -4.50 -20.01
N ALA A 124 14.02 -3.28 -19.52
CA ALA A 124 14.97 -2.17 -19.56
C ALA A 124 15.87 -2.10 -18.31
N LEU A 125 15.42 -2.67 -17.19
CA LEU A 125 16.16 -2.73 -15.91
C LEU A 125 17.05 -3.99 -15.76
N ALA A 126 16.81 -5.04 -16.56
CA ALA A 126 17.53 -6.32 -16.47
C ALA A 126 18.86 -6.36 -17.25
N VAL A 127 19.38 -5.19 -17.66
CA VAL A 127 20.72 -5.00 -18.25
C VAL A 127 21.67 -4.47 -17.19
#